data_AF-A0A182EMS0-F1
#
_entry.id   AF-A0A182EMS0-F1
#
_cell.length_a   1.000
_cell.length_b   1.000
_cell.length_c   1.000
_cell.angle_alpha   90.00
_cell.angle_beta   90.00
_cell.angle_gamma   90.00
#
_symmetry.space_group_name_H-M   'P 1'
#
loop_
_entity.id
_entity.type
_entity.pdbx_description
1 polymer ?
#
loop_
_entity_poly.entity_id
_entity_poly.type
_entity_poly.pdbx_seq_one_letter_code
_entity_poly.pdbx_strand_id
1 'polypeptide(L)'
;MLQINEILAKVVDSLDNNTLLLIMGDHGMTDNGDHGGDEPLEIDAALFMFAKKKLIFAEPPKSVSQVDIVPTISLLLDSPIPYSNIGILIDCTIMPEHRALAISSNVEQMMRYGRTIVAETQLPELDSLIRSFENNGNVENSIDYMHRLQELLRASWTEFNHSFMRIGFLSLLDTILAVYDSLCTGNISFASLIFRSGLFFIQTSIFLTGDEEHYVTILDFLLSFSLIIRLVRTARTLFSFTPTTWEIVVFCMIVAHALSFLSNSYIVFESSVIRFLTETLVAIAFFQSFSNRKHSNRHQSGSFLTIIENRFSWRRFFILITIILLLRLGIFFQKCREEQGDACEATVFSLPFSHILHSPMKIMRFMLGISIQIIAAFIARRLLQSYPSEIWTSTLIFPTAVASIASWLSLWLPENTVTRFARFSLITAQIVYGLSFINLLIICFRAARIGKFWNRTSCAISYLICISSVLFLILGDGLAFSFLSLIILIFLISFITVDEYYQIALLVFLSSHGFFALSHQPTFSSIPWQAAFVGIPGNFAIQIVPGAVIIAHIFASQIITSAALPMLVIQQNYQHSGHVGNINDI
;
A
#
# COMPACT_ATOMS: atom_id res chain seq x y z
N MET A 1 -14.80 21.41 -22.82
CA MET A 1 -15.76 20.91 -23.82
C MET A 1 -15.29 21.09 -25.27
N LEU A 2 -14.95 22.29 -25.76
CA LEU A 2 -14.55 22.50 -27.17
C LEU A 2 -13.36 21.61 -27.61
N GLN A 3 -12.31 21.52 -26.80
CA GLN A 3 -11.16 20.67 -27.08
C GLN A 3 -11.53 19.18 -27.16
N ILE A 4 -12.38 18.69 -26.25
CA ILE A 4 -12.88 17.31 -26.30
C ILE A 4 -13.66 17.09 -27.59
N ASN A 5 -14.57 18.01 -27.95
CA ASN A 5 -15.33 17.91 -29.19
C ASN A 5 -14.43 17.84 -30.44
N GLU A 6 -13.35 18.61 -30.50
CA GLU A 6 -12.38 18.53 -31.60
C GLU A 6 -11.65 17.18 -31.66
N ILE A 7 -11.30 16.61 -30.50
CA ILE A 7 -10.72 15.26 -30.42
C ILE A 7 -11.75 14.24 -30.91
N LEU A 8 -12.99 14.31 -30.44
CA LEU A 8 -14.06 13.40 -30.81
C LEU A 8 -14.35 13.42 -32.32
N ALA A 9 -14.38 14.61 -32.93
CA ALA A 9 -14.54 14.75 -34.38
C ALA A 9 -13.44 14.01 -35.15
N LYS A 10 -12.17 14.20 -34.75
CA LYS A 10 -11.02 13.50 -35.37
C LYS A 10 -11.10 11.99 -35.19
N VAL A 11 -11.52 11.52 -34.01
CA VAL A 11 -11.71 10.08 -33.75
C VAL A 11 -12.78 9.53 -34.68
N VAL A 12 -13.96 10.17 -34.74
CA VAL A 12 -15.10 9.76 -35.60
C VAL A 12 -14.69 9.66 -37.06
N ASP A 13 -13.95 10.65 -37.58
CA ASP A 13 -13.47 10.64 -38.97
C ASP A 13 -12.57 9.43 -39.28
N SER A 14 -11.76 9.01 -38.29
CA SER A 14 -10.82 7.89 -38.41
C SER A 14 -11.45 6.49 -38.27
N LEU A 15 -12.69 6.38 -37.77
CA LEU A 15 -13.34 5.09 -37.53
C LEU A 15 -13.63 4.33 -38.82
N ASP A 16 -13.57 3.01 -38.80
CA ASP A 16 -14.07 2.17 -39.89
C ASP A 16 -15.59 1.90 -39.75
N ASN A 17 -16.14 1.09 -40.65
CA ASN A 17 -17.57 0.75 -40.65
C ASN A 17 -17.95 -0.36 -39.64
N ASN A 18 -17.00 -0.97 -38.95
CA ASN A 18 -17.21 -2.10 -38.04
C ASN A 18 -16.87 -1.76 -36.59
N THR A 19 -16.58 -0.50 -36.30
CA THR A 19 -16.22 -0.03 -34.97
C THR A 19 -17.37 0.71 -34.31
N LEU A 20 -17.62 0.40 -33.03
CA LEU A 20 -18.45 1.18 -32.13
C LEU A 20 -17.55 2.11 -31.31
N LEU A 21 -17.82 3.41 -31.37
CA LEU A 21 -17.26 4.40 -30.47
C LEU A 21 -18.21 4.61 -29.30
N LEU A 22 -17.70 4.37 -28.09
CA LEU A 22 -18.40 4.61 -26.84
C LEU A 22 -17.62 5.67 -26.05
N ILE A 23 -18.30 6.75 -25.67
CA ILE A 23 -17.74 7.82 -24.86
C ILE A 23 -18.68 8.02 -23.68
N MET A 24 -18.14 7.92 -22.47
CA MET A 24 -18.90 8.07 -21.23
C MET A 24 -18.09 8.85 -20.20
N GLY A 25 -18.79 9.59 -19.34
CA GLY A 25 -18.21 10.05 -18.07
C GLY A 25 -18.26 8.93 -17.03
N ASP A 26 -17.30 8.95 -16.12
CA ASP A 26 -17.29 8.13 -14.91
C ASP A 26 -18.27 8.67 -13.85
N HIS A 27 -18.39 10.00 -13.74
CA HIS A 27 -19.37 10.69 -12.92
C HIS A 27 -19.77 12.05 -13.55
N GLY A 28 -20.74 12.70 -12.94
CA GLY A 28 -21.14 14.07 -13.23
C GLY A 28 -20.35 15.10 -12.41
N MET A 29 -20.72 16.37 -12.45
CA MET A 29 -20.08 17.44 -11.68
C MET A 29 -21.13 18.51 -11.36
N THR A 30 -21.15 19.00 -10.12
CA THR A 30 -21.98 20.15 -9.76
C THR A 30 -21.47 21.45 -10.42
N ASP A 31 -22.32 22.48 -10.47
CA ASP A 31 -21.93 23.80 -11.01
C ASP A 31 -20.77 24.45 -10.24
N ASN A 32 -20.57 24.06 -8.97
CA ASN A 32 -19.48 24.54 -8.12
C ASN A 32 -18.18 23.73 -8.29
N GLY A 33 -18.19 22.70 -9.13
CA GLY A 33 -17.04 21.82 -9.37
C GLY A 33 -16.84 20.76 -8.29
N ASP A 34 -17.92 20.36 -7.60
CA ASP A 34 -17.91 19.25 -6.64
C ASP A 34 -18.42 17.95 -7.27
N HIS A 35 -17.97 16.82 -6.74
CA HIS A 35 -18.33 15.46 -7.18
C HIS A 35 -18.18 14.44 -6.03
N GLY A 36 -18.79 13.26 -6.18
CA GLY A 36 -18.64 12.14 -5.24
C GLY A 36 -19.70 12.11 -4.13
N GLY A 37 -20.64 13.05 -4.14
CA GLY A 37 -21.91 12.96 -3.41
C GLY A 37 -22.98 12.16 -4.17
N ASP A 38 -24.23 12.37 -3.77
CA ASP A 38 -25.43 11.72 -4.30
C ASP A 38 -26.34 12.68 -5.08
N GLU A 39 -25.88 13.92 -5.37
CA GLU A 39 -26.69 14.86 -6.15
C GLU A 39 -26.86 14.37 -7.60
N PRO A 40 -28.02 14.62 -8.24
CA PRO A 40 -28.26 14.24 -9.63
C PRO A 40 -27.15 14.70 -10.59
N LEU A 41 -26.64 15.92 -10.40
CA LEU A 41 -25.55 16.46 -11.22
C LEU A 41 -24.23 15.73 -11.03
N GLU A 42 -24.02 15.04 -9.91
CA GLU A 42 -22.82 14.25 -9.61
C GLU A 42 -22.93 12.80 -10.08
N ILE A 43 -24.13 12.22 -10.07
CA ILE A 43 -24.37 10.83 -10.48
C ILE A 43 -24.71 10.68 -11.97
N ASP A 44 -25.27 11.73 -12.60
CA ASP A 44 -25.59 11.72 -14.02
C ASP A 44 -24.37 12.09 -14.86
N ALA A 45 -23.88 11.12 -15.63
CA ALA A 45 -22.78 11.30 -16.57
C ALA A 45 -23.27 11.20 -18.02
N ALA A 46 -22.59 11.91 -18.93
CA ALA A 46 -22.89 11.83 -20.35
C ALA A 46 -22.56 10.43 -20.91
N LEU A 47 -23.40 9.92 -21.81
CA LEU A 47 -23.17 8.72 -22.61
C LEU A 47 -23.39 9.06 -24.09
N PHE A 48 -22.38 8.79 -24.92
CA PHE A 48 -22.44 8.96 -26.36
C PHE A 48 -21.95 7.69 -27.06
N MET A 49 -22.81 7.14 -27.92
CA MET A 49 -22.53 5.95 -28.72
C MET A 49 -22.62 6.29 -30.21
N PHE A 50 -21.59 5.91 -30.97
CA PHE A 50 -21.53 6.18 -32.40
C PHE A 50 -20.99 5.00 -33.19
N ALA A 51 -21.64 4.67 -34.30
CA ALA A 51 -21.13 3.77 -35.32
C ALA A 51 -21.51 4.32 -36.69
N LYS A 52 -20.68 4.06 -37.72
CA LYS A 52 -21.02 4.41 -39.12
C LYS A 52 -22.17 3.56 -39.66
N LYS A 53 -22.36 2.36 -39.11
CA LYS A 53 -23.53 1.51 -39.36
C LYS A 53 -24.69 1.88 -38.43
N LYS A 54 -25.90 1.50 -38.83
CA LYS A 54 -27.10 1.63 -38.00
C LYS A 54 -26.87 0.89 -36.67
N LEU A 55 -26.86 1.65 -35.57
CA LEU A 55 -26.69 1.15 -34.21
C LEU A 55 -28.02 0.97 -33.48
N ILE A 56 -28.98 1.86 -33.70
CA ILE A 56 -30.24 1.91 -32.96
C ILE A 56 -31.37 1.28 -33.79
N PHE A 57 -32.02 0.26 -33.23
CA PHE A 57 -33.08 -0.54 -33.85
C PHE A 57 -34.46 -0.36 -33.17
N ALA A 58 -34.50 0.25 -31.99
CA ALA A 58 -35.71 0.61 -31.24
C ALA A 58 -35.56 1.98 -30.58
N GLU A 59 -36.61 2.49 -29.93
CA GLU A 59 -36.52 3.75 -29.18
C GLU A 59 -35.52 3.61 -28.01
N PRO A 60 -34.50 4.47 -27.91
CA PRO A 60 -33.53 4.38 -26.83
C PRO A 60 -34.14 4.83 -25.49
N PRO A 61 -33.68 4.26 -24.36
CA PRO A 61 -34.14 4.69 -23.05
C PRO A 61 -33.69 6.13 -22.74
N LYS A 62 -34.40 6.80 -21.83
CA LYS A 62 -34.06 8.16 -21.39
C LYS A 62 -32.74 8.23 -20.63
N SER A 63 -32.40 7.17 -19.91
CA SER A 63 -31.17 7.01 -19.14
C SER A 63 -30.74 5.55 -19.13
N VAL A 64 -29.47 5.32 -18.85
CA VAL A 64 -28.83 3.99 -18.81
C VAL A 64 -27.93 3.96 -17.59
N SER A 65 -27.93 2.84 -16.84
CA SER A 65 -26.95 2.69 -15.75
C SER A 65 -25.59 2.30 -16.32
N GLN A 66 -24.48 2.79 -15.77
CA GLN A 66 -23.15 2.41 -16.28
C GLN A 66 -22.90 0.89 -16.28
N VAL A 67 -23.49 0.15 -15.33
CA VAL A 67 -23.38 -1.32 -15.28
C VAL A 67 -24.02 -2.04 -16.49
N ASP A 68 -24.99 -1.40 -17.14
CA ASP A 68 -25.74 -1.89 -18.32
C ASP A 68 -24.90 -1.87 -19.61
N ILE A 69 -23.83 -1.07 -19.62
CA ILE A 69 -22.89 -0.96 -20.74
C ILE A 69 -22.13 -2.28 -20.96
N VAL A 70 -21.71 -2.93 -19.87
CA VAL A 70 -20.90 -4.15 -19.92
C VAL A 70 -21.59 -5.31 -20.65
N PRO A 71 -22.82 -5.74 -20.31
CA PRO A 71 -23.48 -6.82 -21.04
C PRO A 71 -23.78 -6.44 -22.48
N THR A 72 -24.03 -5.14 -22.75
CA THR A 72 -24.22 -4.60 -24.10
C THR A 72 -22.99 -4.78 -24.97
N ILE A 73 -21.81 -4.37 -24.50
CA ILE A 73 -20.55 -4.52 -25.25
C ILE A 73 -20.17 -6.00 -25.38
N SER A 74 -20.32 -6.79 -24.31
CA SER A 74 -20.04 -8.23 -24.34
C SER A 74 -20.81 -8.91 -25.47
N LEU A 75 -22.12 -8.69 -25.56
CA LEU A 75 -22.95 -9.30 -26.60
C LEU A 75 -22.67 -8.74 -28.00
N LEU A 76 -22.34 -7.45 -28.13
CA LEU A 76 -21.92 -6.87 -29.43
C LEU A 76 -20.58 -7.42 -29.93
N LEU A 77 -19.69 -7.83 -29.04
CA LEU A 77 -18.39 -8.43 -29.36
C LEU A 77 -18.42 -9.96 -29.41
N ASP A 78 -19.59 -10.59 -29.26
CA ASP A 78 -19.74 -12.05 -29.15
C ASP A 78 -18.87 -12.65 -28.03
N SER A 79 -18.81 -11.94 -26.90
CA SER A 79 -18.07 -12.33 -25.71
C SER A 79 -19.04 -12.69 -24.57
N PRO A 80 -18.72 -13.67 -23.72
CA PRO A 80 -19.51 -13.94 -22.52
C PRO A 80 -19.64 -12.70 -21.63
N ILE A 81 -20.84 -12.49 -21.08
CA ILE A 81 -21.05 -11.44 -20.07
C ILE A 81 -20.25 -11.80 -18.81
N PRO A 82 -19.44 -10.86 -18.25
CA PRO A 82 -18.66 -11.11 -17.04
C PRO A 82 -19.53 -11.65 -15.90
N TYR A 83 -19.04 -12.68 -15.22
CA TYR A 83 -19.84 -13.47 -14.28
C TYR A 83 -20.54 -12.65 -13.18
N SER A 84 -19.88 -11.61 -12.64
CA SER A 84 -20.42 -10.76 -11.56
C SER A 84 -21.14 -9.50 -12.05
N ASN A 85 -21.37 -9.35 -13.36
CA ASN A 85 -22.11 -8.21 -13.88
C ASN A 85 -23.62 -8.37 -13.58
N ILE A 86 -24.29 -7.29 -13.22
CA ILE A 86 -25.73 -7.26 -12.94
C ILE A 86 -26.46 -6.28 -13.88
N GLY A 87 -25.81 -5.92 -14.97
CA GLY A 87 -26.31 -4.96 -15.94
C GLY A 87 -27.41 -5.54 -16.81
N ILE A 88 -28.25 -4.66 -17.31
CA ILE A 88 -29.32 -4.98 -18.24
C ILE A 88 -28.92 -4.46 -19.61
N LEU A 89 -28.92 -5.34 -20.60
CA LEU A 89 -28.61 -5.03 -21.98
C LEU A 89 -29.42 -3.82 -22.48
N ILE A 90 -28.74 -2.87 -23.12
CA ILE A 90 -29.33 -1.76 -23.86
C ILE A 90 -29.90 -2.34 -25.17
N ASP A 91 -31.06 -2.96 -25.08
CA ASP A 91 -31.63 -3.81 -26.12
C ASP A 91 -31.92 -3.10 -27.45
N CYS A 92 -32.10 -1.77 -27.43
CA CYS A 92 -32.27 -0.95 -28.63
C CYS A 92 -31.04 -0.97 -29.54
N THR A 93 -29.86 -1.36 -29.05
CA THR A 93 -28.64 -1.49 -29.85
C THR A 93 -28.50 -2.86 -30.52
N ILE A 94 -29.39 -3.81 -30.22
CA ILE A 94 -29.32 -5.18 -30.73
C ILE A 94 -30.26 -5.33 -31.93
N MET A 95 -29.76 -6.02 -32.96
CA MET A 95 -30.55 -6.31 -34.16
C MET A 95 -31.80 -7.12 -33.80
N PRO A 96 -32.98 -6.82 -34.38
CA PRO A 96 -34.24 -7.47 -34.01
C PRO A 96 -34.20 -9.00 -34.06
N GLU A 97 -33.48 -9.60 -35.01
CA GLU A 97 -33.32 -11.06 -35.12
C GLU A 97 -32.54 -11.70 -33.97
N HIS A 98 -31.70 -10.94 -33.27
CA HIS A 98 -30.85 -11.42 -32.17
C HIS A 98 -31.36 -10.97 -30.79
N ARG A 99 -32.32 -10.03 -30.74
CA ARG A 99 -32.81 -9.43 -29.50
C ARG A 99 -33.28 -10.45 -28.48
N ALA A 100 -34.06 -11.46 -28.89
CA ALA A 100 -34.57 -12.48 -27.98
C ALA A 100 -33.42 -13.32 -27.36
N LEU A 101 -32.45 -13.74 -28.17
CA LEU A 101 -31.29 -14.51 -27.70
C LEU A 101 -30.39 -13.68 -26.78
N ALA A 102 -30.22 -12.39 -27.07
CA ALA A 102 -29.44 -11.47 -26.28
C ALA A 102 -30.06 -11.26 -24.88
N ILE A 103 -31.37 -11.04 -24.81
CA ILE A 103 -32.12 -10.95 -23.55
C ILE A 103 -32.01 -12.27 -22.76
N SER A 104 -32.20 -13.42 -23.42
CA SER A 104 -32.06 -14.73 -22.77
C SER A 104 -30.65 -14.98 -22.22
N SER A 105 -29.61 -14.56 -22.94
CA SER A 105 -28.22 -14.68 -22.48
C SER A 105 -27.95 -13.81 -21.25
N ASN A 106 -28.47 -12.57 -21.25
CA ASN A 106 -28.29 -11.64 -20.14
C ASN A 106 -29.02 -12.10 -18.88
N VAL A 107 -30.29 -12.51 -18.99
CA VAL A 107 -31.06 -12.98 -17.83
C VAL A 107 -30.45 -14.25 -17.24
N GLU A 108 -30.00 -15.20 -18.07
CA GLU A 108 -29.37 -16.43 -17.55
C GLU A 108 -28.06 -16.13 -16.82
N GLN A 109 -27.25 -15.18 -17.31
CA GLN A 109 -26.04 -14.77 -16.59
C GLN A 109 -26.38 -14.13 -15.24
N MET A 110 -27.34 -13.18 -15.20
CA MET A 110 -27.75 -12.54 -13.95
C MET A 110 -28.36 -13.53 -12.96
N MET A 111 -29.18 -14.47 -13.45
CA MET A 111 -29.77 -15.54 -12.64
C MET A 111 -28.69 -16.49 -12.09
N ARG A 112 -27.71 -16.87 -12.92
CA ARG A 112 -26.57 -17.67 -12.49
C ARG A 112 -25.79 -16.98 -11.37
N TYR A 113 -25.56 -15.68 -11.47
CA TYR A 113 -24.92 -14.91 -10.40
C TYR A 113 -25.80 -14.82 -9.15
N GLY A 114 -27.08 -14.49 -9.32
CA GLY A 114 -28.06 -14.40 -8.24
C GLY A 114 -28.19 -15.70 -7.43
N ARG A 115 -28.17 -16.87 -8.09
CA ARG A 115 -28.18 -18.18 -7.40
C ARG A 115 -26.99 -18.37 -6.48
N THR A 116 -25.81 -17.90 -6.89
CA THR A 116 -24.60 -17.93 -6.05
C THR A 116 -24.76 -17.02 -4.84
N ILE A 117 -25.28 -15.80 -5.04
CA ILE A 117 -25.53 -14.87 -3.94
C ILE A 117 -26.56 -15.44 -2.96
N VAL A 118 -27.66 -16.03 -3.43
CA VAL A 118 -28.63 -16.71 -2.54
C VAL A 118 -27.98 -17.83 -1.74
N ALA A 119 -27.12 -18.64 -2.37
CA ALA A 119 -26.43 -19.73 -1.69
C ALA A 119 -25.47 -19.22 -0.59
N GLU A 120 -24.85 -18.05 -0.79
CA GLU A 120 -23.89 -17.45 0.15
C GLU A 120 -24.57 -16.63 1.26
N THR A 121 -25.64 -15.91 0.94
CA THR A 121 -26.22 -14.86 1.82
C THR A 121 -27.60 -15.20 2.37
N GLN A 122 -28.28 -16.22 1.85
CA GLN A 122 -29.63 -16.64 2.26
C GLN A 122 -30.71 -15.53 2.19
N LEU A 123 -30.58 -14.58 1.26
CA LEU A 123 -31.55 -13.50 1.05
C LEU A 123 -32.92 -14.05 0.58
N PRO A 124 -33.99 -14.00 1.41
CA PRO A 124 -35.27 -14.64 1.08
C PRO A 124 -35.99 -14.00 -0.11
N GLU A 125 -35.92 -12.67 -0.22
CA GLU A 125 -36.54 -11.92 -1.32
C GLU A 125 -35.91 -12.28 -2.66
N LEU A 126 -34.57 -12.39 -2.68
CA LEU A 126 -33.79 -12.78 -3.85
C LEU A 126 -34.10 -14.24 -4.27
N ASP A 127 -34.17 -15.17 -3.31
CA ASP A 127 -34.55 -16.57 -3.57
C ASP A 127 -35.98 -16.64 -4.14
N SER A 128 -36.91 -15.86 -3.59
CA SER A 128 -38.29 -15.82 -4.07
C SER A 128 -38.40 -15.33 -5.51
N LEU A 129 -37.64 -14.29 -5.87
CA LEU A 129 -37.61 -13.72 -7.21
C LEU A 129 -37.02 -14.73 -8.22
N ILE A 130 -35.92 -15.38 -7.84
CA ILE A 130 -35.26 -16.40 -8.66
C ILE A 130 -36.21 -17.56 -8.95
N ARG A 131 -36.86 -18.11 -7.92
CA ARG A 131 -37.84 -19.20 -8.09
C ARG A 131 -39.06 -18.77 -8.91
N SER A 132 -39.49 -17.51 -8.76
CA SER A 132 -40.60 -16.98 -9.56
C SER A 132 -40.24 -16.95 -11.05
N PHE A 133 -39.02 -16.52 -11.39
CA PHE A 133 -38.53 -16.54 -12.76
C PHE A 133 -38.35 -17.98 -13.28
N GLU A 134 -37.84 -18.91 -12.48
CA GLU A 134 -37.68 -20.31 -12.92
C GLU A 134 -39.01 -20.99 -13.27
N ASN A 135 -40.11 -20.59 -12.61
CA ASN A 135 -41.43 -21.16 -12.88
C ASN A 135 -42.20 -20.42 -13.99
N ASN A 136 -42.06 -19.10 -14.08
CA ASN A 136 -42.92 -18.24 -14.91
C ASN A 136 -42.14 -17.36 -15.92
N GLY A 137 -40.83 -17.48 -15.97
CA GLY A 137 -39.94 -16.66 -16.78
C GLY A 137 -40.06 -16.96 -18.26
N ASN A 138 -40.08 -15.90 -19.07
CA ASN A 138 -40.00 -15.95 -20.52
C ASN A 138 -39.28 -14.70 -21.04
N VAL A 139 -39.03 -14.63 -22.34
CA VAL A 139 -38.30 -13.50 -22.95
C VAL A 139 -39.02 -12.17 -22.75
N GLU A 140 -40.36 -12.16 -22.74
CA GLU A 140 -41.17 -10.94 -22.62
C GLU A 140 -41.08 -10.31 -21.23
N ASN A 141 -41.02 -11.12 -20.17
CA ASN A 141 -40.92 -10.65 -18.79
C ASN A 141 -39.48 -10.59 -18.27
N SER A 142 -38.49 -11.11 -19.00
CA SER A 142 -37.09 -11.17 -18.57
C SER A 142 -36.53 -9.81 -18.16
N ILE A 143 -36.86 -8.73 -18.89
CA ILE A 143 -36.37 -7.38 -18.59
C ILE A 143 -36.88 -6.90 -17.22
N ASP A 144 -38.18 -7.08 -16.92
CA ASP A 144 -38.76 -6.72 -15.63
C ASP A 144 -38.12 -7.50 -14.47
N TYR A 145 -37.90 -8.81 -14.66
CA TYR A 145 -37.19 -9.63 -13.68
C TYR A 145 -35.75 -9.18 -13.46
N MET A 146 -35.02 -8.86 -14.54
CA MET A 146 -33.65 -8.36 -14.43
C MET A 146 -33.60 -7.01 -13.69
N HIS A 147 -34.55 -6.10 -13.90
CA HIS A 147 -34.63 -4.85 -13.13
C HIS A 147 -34.78 -5.10 -11.62
N ARG A 148 -35.76 -5.93 -11.23
CA ARG A 148 -35.95 -6.28 -9.81
C ARG A 148 -34.75 -7.00 -9.22
N LEU A 149 -34.13 -7.88 -10.00
CA LEU A 149 -32.93 -8.61 -9.59
C LEU A 149 -31.74 -7.65 -9.39
N GLN A 150 -31.55 -6.70 -10.30
CA GLN A 150 -30.52 -5.67 -10.22
C GLN A 150 -30.73 -4.79 -8.98
N GLU A 151 -31.97 -4.37 -8.68
CA GLU A 151 -32.30 -3.58 -7.49
C GLU A 151 -31.93 -4.30 -6.19
N LEU A 152 -32.34 -5.57 -6.03
CA LEU A 152 -32.03 -6.37 -4.85
C LEU A 152 -30.51 -6.60 -4.69
N LEU A 153 -29.81 -6.90 -5.79
CA LEU A 153 -28.37 -7.12 -5.77
C LEU A 153 -27.60 -5.82 -5.45
N ARG A 154 -28.02 -4.68 -5.98
CA ARG A 154 -27.43 -3.37 -5.66
C ARG A 154 -27.61 -3.03 -4.18
N ALA A 155 -28.81 -3.23 -3.65
CA ALA A 155 -29.09 -2.99 -2.23
C ALA A 155 -28.17 -3.83 -1.33
N SER A 156 -28.02 -5.12 -1.64
CA SER A 156 -27.14 -6.03 -0.91
C SER A 156 -25.65 -5.64 -0.98
N TRP A 157 -25.17 -5.14 -2.12
CA TRP A 157 -23.76 -4.71 -2.25
C TRP A 157 -23.42 -3.44 -1.46
N THR A 158 -24.41 -2.62 -1.11
CA THR A 158 -24.22 -1.37 -0.37
C THR A 158 -24.35 -1.51 1.15
N GLU A 159 -24.49 -2.72 1.68
CA GLU A 159 -24.62 -2.92 3.13
C GLU A 159 -23.28 -2.85 3.84
N PHE A 160 -23.09 -1.78 4.61
CA PHE A 160 -22.00 -1.71 5.57
C PHE A 160 -22.40 -2.40 6.87
N ASN A 161 -21.56 -3.31 7.38
CA ASN A 161 -21.75 -3.83 8.73
C ASN A 161 -21.32 -2.76 9.76
N HIS A 162 -22.31 -1.99 10.25
CA HIS A 162 -22.09 -0.92 11.22
C HIS A 162 -21.48 -1.41 12.54
N SER A 163 -21.80 -2.62 12.98
CA SER A 163 -21.24 -3.23 14.20
C SER A 163 -19.73 -3.45 14.05
N PHE A 164 -19.30 -4.06 12.94
CA PHE A 164 -17.89 -4.29 12.64
C PHE A 164 -17.12 -2.99 12.42
N MET A 165 -17.68 -2.02 11.71
CA MET A 165 -17.04 -0.71 11.55
C MET A 165 -16.83 -0.03 12.91
N ARG A 166 -17.86 -0.02 13.78
CA ARG A 166 -17.77 0.54 15.13
C ARG A 166 -16.72 -0.17 15.98
N ILE A 167 -16.78 -1.51 16.06
CA ILE A 167 -15.81 -2.32 16.81
C ILE A 167 -14.39 -2.08 16.29
N GLY A 168 -14.21 -2.06 14.97
CA GLY A 168 -12.92 -1.80 14.34
C GLY A 168 -12.36 -0.44 14.73
N PHE A 169 -13.19 0.61 14.67
CA PHE A 169 -12.81 1.95 15.08
C PHE A 169 -12.45 2.06 16.57
N LEU A 170 -13.29 1.50 17.46
CA LEU A 170 -13.05 1.49 18.90
C LEU A 170 -11.78 0.70 19.26
N SER A 171 -11.56 -0.45 18.62
CA SER A 171 -10.36 -1.27 18.78
C SER A 171 -9.10 -0.54 18.34
N LEU A 172 -9.16 0.17 17.20
CA LEU A 172 -8.06 0.99 16.70
C LEU A 172 -7.70 2.10 17.70
N LEU A 173 -8.69 2.85 18.17
CA LEU A 173 -8.46 3.95 19.12
C LEU A 173 -7.92 3.44 20.47
N ASP A 174 -8.47 2.34 20.99
CA ASP A 174 -7.91 1.68 22.19
C ASP A 174 -6.45 1.28 21.95
N THR A 175 -6.17 0.64 20.80
CA THR A 175 -4.83 0.21 20.38
C THR A 175 -3.83 1.34 20.45
N ILE A 176 -4.13 2.46 19.79
CA ILE A 176 -3.31 3.67 19.75
C ILE A 176 -3.05 4.21 21.17
N LEU A 177 -4.11 4.41 21.97
CA LEU A 177 -3.98 5.01 23.29
C LEU A 177 -3.17 4.17 24.27
N ALA A 178 -3.23 2.84 24.17
CA ALA A 178 -2.40 2.00 25.03
C ALA A 178 -0.95 1.93 24.62
N VAL A 179 -0.69 1.95 23.31
CA VAL A 179 0.69 2.03 22.83
C VAL A 179 1.29 3.33 23.35
N TYR A 180 0.55 4.44 23.25
CA TYR A 180 0.94 5.71 23.85
C TYR A 180 1.17 5.62 25.37
N ASP A 181 0.23 5.07 26.14
CA ASP A 181 0.39 4.90 27.60
C ASP A 181 1.60 4.02 27.95
N SER A 182 1.82 2.94 27.20
CA SER A 182 2.98 2.07 27.37
C SER A 182 4.29 2.78 27.05
N LEU A 183 4.31 3.66 26.05
CA LEU A 183 5.48 4.46 25.71
C LEU A 183 5.78 5.48 26.82
N CYS A 184 4.76 6.16 27.35
CA CYS A 184 4.94 7.14 28.42
C CYS A 184 5.35 6.50 29.76
N THR A 185 4.82 5.31 30.07
CA THR A 185 5.13 4.61 31.34
C THR A 185 6.38 3.73 31.24
N GLY A 186 6.86 3.43 30.03
CA GLY A 186 7.99 2.54 29.78
C GLY A 186 7.73 1.08 30.17
N ASN A 187 6.49 0.68 30.42
CA ASN A 187 6.15 -0.68 30.86
C ASN A 187 4.79 -1.13 30.30
N ILE A 188 4.74 -2.38 29.83
CA ILE A 188 3.48 -3.05 29.48
C ILE A 188 3.07 -3.90 30.68
N SER A 189 2.00 -3.48 31.36
CA SER A 189 1.41 -4.31 32.43
C SER A 189 0.95 -5.66 31.85
N PHE A 190 1.35 -6.76 32.51
CA PHE A 190 0.89 -8.11 32.15
C PHE A 190 -0.64 -8.21 32.13
N ALA A 191 -1.33 -7.50 33.01
CA ALA A 191 -2.79 -7.42 33.01
C ALA A 191 -3.34 -6.75 31.74
N SER A 192 -2.68 -5.70 31.24
CA SER A 192 -3.06 -5.05 29.98
C SER A 192 -2.80 -5.97 28.78
N LEU A 193 -1.76 -6.80 28.83
CA LEU A 193 -1.49 -7.79 27.79
C LEU A 193 -2.60 -8.86 27.77
N ILE A 194 -2.92 -9.45 28.92
CA ILE A 194 -4.01 -10.44 29.04
C ILE A 194 -5.33 -9.85 28.56
N PHE A 195 -5.68 -8.65 29.02
CA PHE A 195 -6.92 -7.99 28.64
C PHE A 195 -7.02 -7.80 27.13
N ARG A 196 -5.94 -7.35 26.48
CA ARG A 196 -5.89 -7.19 25.02
C ARG A 196 -5.94 -8.48 24.25
N SER A 197 -5.22 -9.50 24.70
CA SER A 197 -5.32 -10.83 24.11
C SER A 197 -6.77 -11.34 24.20
N GLY A 198 -7.44 -11.11 25.33
CA GLY A 198 -8.87 -11.40 25.49
C GLY A 198 -9.75 -10.66 24.48
N LEU A 199 -9.57 -9.35 24.34
CA LEU A 199 -10.29 -8.54 23.34
C LEU A 199 -10.07 -9.06 21.91
N PHE A 200 -8.83 -9.38 21.56
CA PHE A 200 -8.47 -9.92 20.25
C PHE A 200 -9.15 -11.26 19.96
N PHE A 201 -9.19 -12.17 20.94
CA PHE A 201 -9.88 -13.46 20.78
C PHE A 201 -11.40 -13.28 20.64
N ILE A 202 -12.01 -12.37 21.40
CA ILE A 202 -13.43 -12.04 21.26
C ILE A 202 -13.69 -11.44 19.87
N GLN A 203 -12.88 -10.47 19.43
CA GLN A 203 -12.98 -9.88 18.07
C GLN A 203 -12.88 -10.95 16.98
N THR A 204 -11.89 -11.84 17.08
CA THR A 204 -11.71 -12.95 16.14
C THR A 204 -12.92 -13.89 16.16
N SER A 205 -13.48 -14.15 17.35
CA SER A 205 -14.70 -14.94 17.48
C SER A 205 -15.88 -14.30 16.76
N ILE A 206 -16.16 -13.01 16.97
CA ILE A 206 -17.28 -12.30 16.29
C ILE A 206 -17.11 -12.34 14.77
N PHE A 207 -15.87 -12.12 14.29
CA PHE A 207 -15.57 -12.20 12.86
C PHE A 207 -15.83 -13.58 12.27
N LEU A 208 -15.52 -14.65 13.02
CA LEU A 208 -15.71 -16.03 12.56
C LEU A 208 -17.14 -16.54 12.71
N THR A 209 -17.88 -16.11 13.73
CA THR A 209 -19.24 -16.60 14.04
C THR A 209 -20.36 -15.76 13.42
N GLY A 210 -20.04 -14.59 12.84
CA GLY A 210 -20.99 -13.82 12.02
C GLY A 210 -21.89 -12.86 12.81
N ASP A 211 -21.28 -11.83 13.42
CA ASP A 211 -21.97 -10.67 14.03
C ASP A 211 -23.03 -11.04 15.09
N GLU A 212 -22.76 -12.06 15.90
CA GLU A 212 -23.65 -12.41 17.02
C GLU A 212 -23.71 -11.27 18.05
N GLU A 213 -24.92 -10.74 18.26
CA GLU A 213 -25.21 -9.54 19.05
C GLU A 213 -24.65 -9.61 20.49
N HIS A 214 -24.63 -10.81 21.10
CA HIS A 214 -24.12 -10.99 22.45
C HIS A 214 -22.60 -10.71 22.56
N TYR A 215 -21.81 -11.18 21.60
CA TYR A 215 -20.36 -10.94 21.62
C TYR A 215 -20.03 -9.50 21.25
N VAL A 216 -20.78 -8.91 20.31
CA VAL A 216 -20.67 -7.50 19.91
C VAL A 216 -20.92 -6.58 21.11
N THR A 217 -22.00 -6.80 21.84
CA THR A 217 -22.37 -5.98 23.02
C THR A 217 -21.35 -6.09 24.15
N ILE A 218 -20.85 -7.29 24.45
CA ILE A 218 -19.75 -7.49 25.41
C ILE A 218 -18.51 -6.72 24.97
N LEU A 219 -18.14 -6.84 23.70
CA LEU A 219 -16.93 -6.21 23.18
C LEU A 219 -17.03 -4.69 23.19
N ASP A 220 -18.17 -4.12 22.78
CA ASP A 220 -18.43 -2.69 22.82
C ASP A 220 -18.30 -2.14 24.25
N PHE A 221 -18.87 -2.85 25.24
CA PHE A 221 -18.75 -2.45 26.64
C PHE A 221 -17.29 -2.47 27.11
N LEU A 222 -16.56 -3.56 26.85
CA LEU A 222 -15.17 -3.69 27.27
C LEU A 222 -14.25 -2.68 26.58
N LEU A 223 -14.44 -2.45 25.28
CA LEU A 223 -13.68 -1.44 24.53
C LEU A 223 -13.99 -0.03 25.03
N SER A 224 -15.26 0.32 25.20
CA SER A 224 -15.65 1.65 25.69
C SER A 224 -15.11 1.93 27.09
N PHE A 225 -15.20 0.95 27.99
CA PHE A 225 -14.65 1.07 29.34
C PHE A 225 -13.12 1.24 29.33
N SER A 226 -12.42 0.42 28.54
CA SER A 226 -10.97 0.52 28.36
C SER A 226 -10.58 1.89 27.78
N LEU A 227 -11.31 2.36 26.78
CA LEU A 227 -11.08 3.64 26.13
C LEU A 227 -11.17 4.80 27.12
N ILE A 228 -12.20 4.84 27.98
CA ILE A 228 -12.38 5.88 28.99
C ILE A 228 -11.18 5.91 29.94
N ILE A 229 -10.75 4.76 30.46
CA ILE A 229 -9.59 4.67 31.36
C ILE A 229 -8.33 5.20 30.66
N ARG A 230 -8.10 4.79 29.41
CA ARG A 230 -6.92 5.21 28.65
C ARG A 230 -6.97 6.70 28.33
N LEU A 231 -8.11 7.24 27.92
CA LEU A 231 -8.29 8.68 27.67
C LEU A 231 -7.98 9.51 28.92
N VAL A 232 -8.48 9.11 30.09
CA VAL A 232 -8.17 9.79 31.37
C VAL A 232 -6.67 9.76 31.66
N ARG A 233 -6.02 8.61 31.42
CA ARG A 233 -4.59 8.44 31.65
C ARG A 233 -3.75 9.27 30.69
N THR A 234 -4.08 9.24 29.40
CA THR A 234 -3.48 10.06 28.35
C THR A 234 -3.66 11.55 28.63
N ALA A 235 -4.84 11.98 29.07
CA ALA A 235 -5.07 13.37 29.47
C ALA A 235 -4.16 13.76 30.65
N ARG A 236 -4.07 12.92 31.69
CA ARG A 236 -3.18 13.16 32.83
C ARG A 236 -1.72 13.27 32.40
N THR A 237 -1.23 12.37 31.53
CA THR A 237 0.16 12.42 31.05
C THR A 237 0.41 13.68 30.22
N LEU A 238 -0.51 14.05 29.32
CA LEU A 238 -0.43 15.27 28.53
C LEU A 238 -0.36 16.52 29.40
N PHE A 239 -1.22 16.63 30.43
CA PHE A 239 -1.19 17.77 31.36
C PHE A 239 0.05 17.81 32.26
N SER A 240 0.73 16.68 32.47
CA SER A 240 1.97 16.61 33.25
C SER A 240 3.24 16.85 32.41
N PHE A 241 3.13 16.85 31.08
CA PHE A 241 4.26 16.97 30.18
C PHE A 241 4.72 18.43 30.10
N THR A 242 6.01 18.69 30.33
CA THR A 242 6.64 20.00 30.12
C THR A 242 7.49 19.93 28.85
N PRO A 243 6.88 20.14 27.66
CA PRO A 243 7.58 19.95 26.39
C PRO A 243 8.67 21.01 26.20
N THR A 244 9.76 20.63 25.54
CA THR A 244 10.70 21.60 25.00
C THR A 244 10.09 22.30 23.77
N THR A 245 10.55 23.52 23.43
CA THR A 245 10.06 24.24 22.24
C THR A 245 10.17 23.39 20.97
N TRP A 246 11.23 22.60 20.84
CA TRP A 246 11.46 21.73 19.68
C TRP A 246 10.50 20.54 19.63
N GLU A 247 10.15 19.95 20.78
CA GLU A 247 9.12 18.89 20.85
C GLU A 247 7.75 19.41 20.43
N ILE A 248 7.38 20.64 20.81
CA ILE A 248 6.14 21.28 20.35
C ILE A 248 6.14 21.41 18.83
N VAL A 249 7.25 21.85 18.22
CA VAL A 249 7.36 21.99 16.77
C VAL A 249 7.14 20.64 16.07
N VAL A 250 7.80 19.57 16.53
CA VAL A 250 7.65 18.23 15.95
C VAL A 250 6.21 17.71 16.13
N PHE A 251 5.61 17.92 17.31
CA PHE A 251 4.21 17.58 17.54
C PHE A 251 3.28 18.33 16.58
N CYS A 252 3.46 19.63 16.41
CA CYS A 252 2.70 20.44 15.45
C CYS A 252 2.89 19.96 14.01
N MET A 253 4.07 19.48 13.63
CA MET A 253 4.30 18.89 12.29
C MET A 253 3.52 17.58 12.09
N ILE A 254 3.48 16.71 13.10
CA ILE A 254 2.68 15.47 13.06
C ILE A 254 1.19 15.81 12.95
N VAL A 255 0.71 16.77 13.75
CA VAL A 255 -0.68 17.25 13.68
C VAL A 255 -0.98 17.87 12.31
N ALA A 256 -0.07 18.69 11.77
CA ALA A 256 -0.22 19.28 10.45
C ALA A 256 -0.30 18.21 9.35
N HIS A 257 0.51 17.14 9.44
CA HIS A 257 0.40 16.01 8.53
C HIS A 257 -0.96 15.31 8.65
N ALA A 258 -1.45 15.06 9.87
CA ALA A 258 -2.76 14.46 10.08
C ALA A 258 -3.91 15.34 9.50
N LEU A 259 -3.84 16.66 9.71
CA LEU A 259 -4.81 17.61 9.17
C LEU A 259 -4.70 17.78 7.64
N SER A 260 -3.55 17.44 7.05
CA SER A 260 -3.35 17.53 5.59
C SER A 260 -4.29 16.61 4.81
N PHE A 261 -4.75 15.51 5.42
CA PHE A 261 -5.77 14.62 4.84
C PHE A 261 -7.17 15.24 4.79
N LEU A 262 -7.38 16.42 5.37
CA LEU A 262 -8.64 17.18 5.25
C LEU A 262 -8.60 18.16 4.06
N SER A 263 -7.55 18.14 3.24
CA SER A 263 -7.41 19.05 2.09
C SER A 263 -7.07 18.29 0.82
N ASN A 264 -7.92 18.43 -0.21
CA ASN A 264 -7.74 17.79 -1.52
C ASN A 264 -6.37 18.12 -2.13
N SER A 265 -5.92 19.38 -2.08
CA SER A 265 -4.63 19.77 -2.64
C SER A 265 -3.45 19.08 -1.93
N TYR A 266 -3.53 18.91 -0.61
CA TYR A 266 -2.50 18.19 0.14
C TYR A 266 -2.53 16.69 -0.13
N ILE A 267 -3.71 16.09 -0.35
CA ILE A 267 -3.85 14.68 -0.77
C ILE A 267 -3.25 14.47 -2.17
N VAL A 268 -3.51 15.38 -3.12
CA VAL A 268 -2.94 15.29 -4.48
C VAL A 268 -1.42 15.38 -4.46
N PHE A 269 -0.84 16.23 -3.59
CA PHE A 269 0.61 16.42 -3.47
C PHE A 269 1.23 15.75 -2.22
N GLU A 270 0.58 14.70 -1.69
CA GLU A 270 0.91 14.09 -0.40
C GLU A 270 2.38 13.66 -0.31
N SER A 271 2.91 13.06 -1.38
CA SER A 271 4.31 12.62 -1.46
C SER A 271 5.31 13.78 -1.30
N SER A 272 4.99 14.95 -1.85
CA SER A 272 5.83 16.15 -1.78
C SER A 272 5.73 16.79 -0.39
N VAL A 273 4.53 16.80 0.19
CA VAL A 273 4.28 17.28 1.56
C VAL A 273 5.05 16.44 2.56
N ILE A 274 4.93 15.12 2.49
CA ILE A 274 5.64 14.20 3.38
C ILE A 274 7.15 14.37 3.22
N ARG A 275 7.68 14.41 1.99
CA ARG A 275 9.11 14.64 1.77
C ARG A 275 9.59 15.95 2.40
N PHE A 276 8.85 17.04 2.21
CA PHE A 276 9.16 18.34 2.81
C PHE A 276 9.16 18.29 4.34
N LEU A 277 8.15 17.64 4.94
CA LEU A 277 8.07 17.47 6.39
C LEU A 277 9.21 16.60 6.92
N THR A 278 9.57 15.50 6.23
CA THR A 278 10.72 14.66 6.57
C THR A 278 12.03 15.44 6.50
N GLU A 279 12.28 16.18 5.42
CA GLU A 279 13.47 17.03 5.26
C GLU A 279 13.56 18.07 6.39
N THR A 280 12.43 18.70 6.73
CA THR A 280 12.35 19.69 7.81
C THR A 280 12.63 19.07 9.17
N LEU A 281 12.08 17.87 9.45
CA LEU A 281 12.28 17.16 10.70
C LEU A 281 13.74 16.72 10.88
N VAL A 282 14.39 16.28 9.80
CA VAL A 282 15.82 15.95 9.79
C VAL A 282 16.66 17.19 10.11
N ALA A 283 16.31 18.35 9.53
CA ALA A 283 17.00 19.61 9.82
C ALA A 283 16.82 20.03 11.29
N ILE A 284 15.60 19.94 11.83
CA ILE A 284 15.31 20.22 13.25
C ILE A 284 16.12 19.30 14.16
N ALA A 285 16.10 17.99 13.90
CA ALA A 285 16.86 17.00 14.67
C ALA A 285 18.37 17.29 14.64
N PHE A 286 18.89 17.73 13.49
CA PHE A 286 20.28 18.17 13.37
C PHE A 286 20.56 19.40 14.24
N PHE A 287 19.74 20.45 14.20
CA PHE A 287 19.94 21.65 15.01
C PHE A 287 19.79 21.42 16.52
N GLN A 288 18.80 20.61 16.93
CA GLN A 288 18.58 20.24 18.33
C GLN A 288 19.78 19.51 18.94
N SER A 289 20.42 18.63 18.17
CA SER A 289 21.65 17.90 18.54
C SER A 289 22.80 18.83 18.99
N PHE A 290 22.79 20.10 18.59
CA PHE A 290 23.78 21.10 19.00
C PHE A 290 23.34 21.95 20.20
N SER A 291 22.04 22.21 20.36
CA SER A 291 21.52 22.99 21.48
C SER A 291 21.80 22.34 22.84
N ASN A 292 21.95 21.00 22.87
CA ASN A 292 22.24 20.23 24.08
C ASN A 292 23.73 20.14 24.45
N ARG A 293 24.66 20.73 23.67
CA ARG A 293 26.08 20.80 24.06
C ARG A 293 26.31 21.92 25.07
N LYS A 294 26.78 21.58 26.28
CA LYS A 294 27.23 22.56 27.28
C LYS A 294 28.21 23.53 26.65
N HIS A 295 27.88 24.81 26.68
CA HIS A 295 28.67 25.90 26.11
C HIS A 295 30.03 25.95 26.83
N SER A 296 31.10 25.52 26.16
CA SER A 296 32.44 25.89 26.58
C SER A 296 32.66 27.35 26.17
N ASN A 297 32.79 28.23 27.15
CA ASN A 297 33.09 29.64 26.96
C ASN A 297 34.51 29.79 26.41
N ARG A 298 34.67 29.73 25.08
CA ARG A 298 35.81 30.34 24.40
C ARG A 298 35.34 31.14 23.21
N HIS A 299 35.27 32.45 23.41
CA HIS A 299 35.17 33.43 22.33
C HIS A 299 36.47 33.39 21.52
N GLN A 300 36.42 32.83 20.32
CA GLN A 300 37.36 33.17 19.26
C GLN A 300 36.58 33.40 17.97
N SER A 301 36.71 34.63 17.45
CA SER A 301 36.27 35.03 16.13
C SER A 301 37.15 34.34 15.10
N GLY A 302 36.62 33.30 14.45
CA GLY A 302 37.23 32.63 13.32
C GLY A 302 36.29 32.64 12.11
N SER A 303 36.88 32.55 10.90
CA SER A 303 36.18 32.37 9.62
C SER A 303 35.00 31.37 9.73
N PHE A 304 33.94 31.56 8.94
CA PHE A 304 32.76 30.67 8.90
C PHE A 304 33.12 29.16 8.89
N LEU A 305 34.21 28.80 8.20
CA LEU A 305 34.77 27.44 8.16
C LEU A 305 35.24 26.91 9.53
N THR A 306 35.86 27.74 10.37
CA THR A 306 36.32 27.35 11.71
C THR A 306 35.18 27.31 12.73
N ILE A 307 34.11 28.08 12.52
CA ILE A 307 32.85 27.94 13.26
C ILE A 307 32.15 26.62 12.90
N ILE A 308 32.15 26.24 11.62
CA ILE A 308 31.65 24.93 11.15
C ILE A 308 32.45 23.79 11.78
N GLU A 309 33.77 23.89 11.76
CA GLU A 309 34.65 22.85 12.31
C GLU A 309 34.49 22.69 13.83
N ASN A 310 34.45 23.79 14.58
CA ASN A 310 34.31 23.76 16.05
C ASN A 310 32.87 23.46 16.53
N ARG A 311 31.82 23.86 15.80
CA ARG A 311 30.43 23.62 16.23
C ARG A 311 29.80 22.38 15.60
N PHE A 312 30.01 22.13 14.31
CA PHE A 312 29.12 21.27 13.52
C PHE A 312 29.62 19.84 13.25
N SER A 313 30.88 19.51 13.51
CA SER A 313 31.49 18.21 13.16
C SER A 313 31.19 17.82 11.70
N TRP A 314 32.12 18.09 10.78
CA TRP A 314 31.98 17.84 9.34
C TRP A 314 31.29 16.51 8.99
N ARG A 315 31.55 15.43 9.74
CA ARG A 315 30.87 14.14 9.58
C ARG A 315 29.34 14.24 9.65
N ARG A 316 28.77 14.90 10.66
CA ARG A 316 27.30 15.01 10.82
C ARG A 316 26.69 15.88 9.74
N PHE A 317 27.39 16.93 9.32
CA PHE A 317 26.97 17.78 8.21
C PHE A 317 26.92 16.99 6.90
N PHE A 318 27.94 16.17 6.59
CA PHE A 318 27.92 15.30 5.40
C PHE A 318 26.79 14.26 5.47
N ILE A 319 26.50 13.70 6.65
CA ILE A 319 25.35 12.80 6.86
C ILE A 319 24.03 13.52 6.59
N LEU A 320 23.84 14.74 7.09
CA LEU A 320 22.65 15.55 6.82
C LEU A 320 22.45 15.77 5.32
N ILE A 321 23.49 16.21 4.61
CA ILE A 321 23.45 16.42 3.16
C ILE A 321 23.12 15.12 2.42
N THR A 322 23.70 14.00 2.86
CA THR A 322 23.43 12.68 2.27
C THR A 322 21.97 12.28 2.46
N ILE A 323 21.39 12.50 3.65
CA ILE A 323 19.97 12.21 3.92
C ILE A 323 19.07 13.06 3.03
N ILE A 324 19.30 14.37 2.95
CA ILE A 324 18.49 15.27 2.11
C ILE A 324 18.58 14.84 0.64
N LEU A 325 19.77 14.50 0.14
CA LEU A 325 19.95 14.02 -1.23
C LEU A 325 19.17 12.71 -1.48
N LEU A 326 19.26 11.73 -0.57
CA LEU A 326 18.54 10.46 -0.71
C LEU A 326 17.02 10.65 -0.69
N LEU A 327 16.48 11.51 0.19
CA LEU A 327 15.05 11.85 0.23
C LEU A 327 14.58 12.49 -1.09
N ARG A 328 15.41 13.34 -1.71
CA ARG A 328 15.10 13.97 -3.00
C ARG A 328 15.18 13.00 -4.17
N LEU A 329 16.14 12.07 -4.15
CA LEU A 329 16.24 11.01 -5.16
C LEU A 329 14.98 10.12 -5.19
N GLY A 330 14.21 10.05 -4.11
CA GLY A 330 12.92 9.36 -4.07
C GLY A 330 11.91 9.84 -5.12
N ILE A 331 12.03 11.08 -5.63
CA ILE A 331 11.16 11.63 -6.70
C ILE A 331 11.20 10.74 -7.96
N PHE A 332 12.38 10.21 -8.31
CA PHE A 332 12.54 9.43 -9.53
C PHE A 332 11.76 8.11 -9.52
N PHE A 333 11.33 7.61 -8.36
CA PHE A 333 10.64 6.33 -8.23
C PHE A 333 9.15 6.49 -8.00
N GLN A 334 8.68 7.72 -7.84
CA GLN A 334 7.30 8.02 -7.51
C GLN A 334 6.38 7.76 -8.70
N LYS A 335 5.20 7.17 -8.46
CA LYS A 335 4.09 7.23 -9.41
C LYS A 335 3.41 8.60 -9.35
N CYS A 336 2.97 9.07 -10.50
CA CYS A 336 2.16 10.27 -10.59
C CYS A 336 0.69 9.93 -10.45
N ARG A 337 -0.05 10.86 -9.85
CA ARG A 337 -1.51 10.87 -9.89
C ARG A 337 -1.97 11.68 -11.11
N GLU A 338 -3.14 11.36 -11.64
CA GLU A 338 -3.67 12.01 -12.85
C GLU A 338 -3.94 13.51 -12.58
N GLU A 339 -4.40 13.83 -11.38
CA GLU A 339 -4.70 15.17 -10.88
C GLU A 339 -3.46 16.06 -10.73
N GLN A 340 -2.25 15.49 -10.77
CA GLN A 340 -1.01 16.26 -10.74
C GLN A 340 -0.68 16.89 -12.10
N GLY A 341 -1.25 16.39 -13.21
CA GLY A 341 -0.99 16.88 -14.56
C GLY A 341 0.52 17.03 -14.84
N ASP A 342 0.91 18.17 -15.39
CA ASP A 342 2.31 18.48 -15.75
C ASP A 342 3.25 18.65 -14.55
N ALA A 343 2.73 18.70 -13.31
CA ALA A 343 3.55 18.83 -12.11
C ALA A 343 4.28 17.52 -11.74
N CYS A 344 3.91 16.38 -12.33
CA CYS A 344 4.54 15.10 -12.07
C CYS A 344 4.75 14.31 -13.37
N GLU A 345 6.00 13.94 -13.63
CA GLU A 345 6.36 13.06 -14.73
C GLU A 345 6.87 11.72 -14.19
N ALA A 346 6.13 10.64 -14.47
CA ALA A 346 6.49 9.30 -14.02
C ALA A 346 7.69 8.79 -14.81
N THR A 347 8.69 8.25 -14.13
CA THR A 347 9.91 7.77 -14.79
C THR A 347 9.79 6.30 -15.21
N VAL A 348 10.79 5.81 -15.93
CA VAL A 348 10.91 4.39 -16.26
C VAL A 348 10.99 3.48 -15.02
N PHE A 349 11.34 4.00 -13.84
CA PHE A 349 11.45 3.22 -12.61
C PHE A 349 10.11 2.94 -11.94
N SER A 350 9.10 3.81 -12.13
CA SER A 350 7.77 3.63 -11.53
C SER A 350 6.87 2.68 -12.31
N LEU A 351 7.23 2.33 -13.55
CA LEU A 351 6.48 1.41 -14.41
C LEU A 351 6.83 -0.06 -14.12
N PRO A 352 5.91 -1.01 -14.29
CA PRO A 352 6.26 -2.43 -14.21
C PRO A 352 7.17 -2.84 -15.37
N PHE A 353 8.11 -3.77 -15.12
CA PHE A 353 9.16 -4.12 -16.09
C PHE A 353 8.61 -4.65 -17.42
N SER A 354 7.48 -5.35 -17.39
CA SER A 354 6.81 -5.90 -18.58
C SER A 354 6.26 -4.82 -19.53
N HIS A 355 5.84 -3.67 -19.01
CA HIS A 355 5.25 -2.58 -19.80
C HIS A 355 6.32 -1.69 -20.48
N ILE A 356 7.60 -1.89 -20.15
CA ILE A 356 8.68 -1.11 -20.75
C ILE A 356 9.05 -1.72 -22.12
N LEU A 357 8.90 -0.92 -23.17
CA LEU A 357 9.35 -1.25 -24.52
C LEU A 357 10.86 -1.52 -24.55
N HIS A 358 11.29 -2.47 -25.40
CA HIS A 358 12.70 -2.77 -25.58
C HIS A 358 13.48 -1.53 -26.04
N SER A 359 14.27 -0.97 -25.14
CA SER A 359 14.98 0.29 -25.31
C SER A 359 16.25 0.31 -24.45
N PRO A 360 17.24 1.18 -24.73
CA PRO A 360 18.41 1.35 -23.88
C PRO A 360 18.06 1.66 -22.42
N MET A 361 16.93 2.35 -22.17
CA MET A 361 16.43 2.66 -20.83
C MET A 361 16.03 1.41 -20.04
N LYS A 362 15.43 0.40 -20.71
CA LYS A 362 15.11 -0.90 -20.10
C LYS A 362 16.39 -1.62 -19.65
N ILE A 363 17.44 -1.56 -20.47
CA ILE A 363 18.75 -2.15 -20.16
C ILE A 363 19.40 -1.43 -18.98
N MET A 364 19.46 -0.10 -19.04
CA MET A 364 20.04 0.73 -17.99
C MET A 364 19.37 0.47 -16.64
N ARG A 365 18.03 0.48 -16.60
CA ARG A 365 17.26 0.20 -15.38
C ARG A 365 17.60 -1.16 -14.79
N PHE A 366 17.58 -2.20 -15.62
CA PHE A 366 17.85 -3.56 -15.15
C PHE A 366 19.29 -3.73 -14.62
N MET A 367 20.27 -3.18 -15.35
CA MET A 367 21.67 -3.21 -14.92
C MET A 367 21.88 -2.43 -13.63
N LEU A 368 21.17 -1.31 -13.43
CA LEU A 368 21.16 -0.58 -12.16
C LEU A 368 20.60 -1.47 -11.04
N GLY A 369 19.46 -2.13 -11.24
CA GLY A 369 18.87 -3.05 -10.27
C GLY A 369 19.82 -4.17 -9.83
N ILE A 370 20.48 -4.83 -10.80
CA ILE A 370 21.52 -5.84 -10.52
C ILE A 370 22.67 -5.26 -9.72
N SER A 371 23.21 -4.11 -10.15
CA SER A 371 24.34 -3.46 -9.49
C SER A 371 24.02 -3.11 -8.04
N ILE A 372 22.82 -2.57 -7.80
CA ILE A 372 22.33 -2.25 -6.47
C ILE A 372 22.17 -3.50 -5.61
N GLN A 373 21.63 -4.59 -6.14
CA GLN A 373 21.49 -5.84 -5.39
C GLN A 373 22.84 -6.42 -4.98
N ILE A 374 23.85 -6.34 -5.86
CA ILE A 374 25.22 -6.77 -5.56
C ILE A 374 25.84 -5.89 -4.47
N ILE A 375 25.68 -4.57 -4.56
CA ILE A 375 26.17 -3.63 -3.55
C ILE A 375 25.50 -3.88 -2.20
N ALA A 376 24.17 -4.06 -2.18
CA ALA A 376 23.41 -4.37 -0.98
C ALA A 376 23.89 -5.68 -0.32
N ALA A 377 24.06 -6.74 -1.12
CA ALA A 377 24.58 -8.02 -0.65
C ALA A 377 26.00 -7.91 -0.07
N PHE A 378 26.87 -7.12 -0.71
CA PHE A 378 28.23 -6.88 -0.23
C PHE A 378 28.24 -6.13 1.10
N ILE A 379 27.46 -5.04 1.21
CA ILE A 379 27.33 -4.26 2.45
C ILE A 379 26.77 -5.16 3.57
N ALA A 380 25.69 -5.88 3.31
CA ALA A 380 25.07 -6.78 4.28
C ALA A 380 26.04 -7.86 4.78
N ARG A 381 26.81 -8.48 3.87
CA ARG A 381 27.84 -9.46 4.26
C ARG A 381 28.93 -8.83 5.11
N ARG A 382 29.41 -7.65 4.73
CA ARG A 382 30.46 -6.95 5.48
C ARG A 382 30.01 -6.57 6.89
N LEU A 383 28.77 -6.13 7.05
CA LEU A 383 28.18 -5.83 8.37
C LEU A 383 28.11 -7.09 9.25
N LEU A 384 27.73 -8.23 8.70
CA LEU A 384 27.63 -9.48 9.47
C LEU A 384 28.97 -10.17 9.72
N GLN A 385 30.00 -9.90 8.90
CA GLN A 385 31.34 -10.46 9.11
C GLN A 385 31.98 -10.02 10.42
N SER A 386 31.62 -8.84 10.93
CA SER A 386 32.04 -8.34 12.25
C SER A 386 31.49 -9.19 13.41
N TYR A 387 30.50 -10.06 13.14
CA TYR A 387 29.84 -10.88 14.14
C TYR A 387 30.03 -12.38 13.82
N PRO A 388 31.00 -13.07 14.45
CA PRO A 388 31.26 -14.49 14.21
C PRO A 388 30.03 -15.39 14.43
N SER A 389 29.10 -14.95 15.27
CA SER A 389 27.86 -15.67 15.53
C SER A 389 26.90 -15.69 14.34
N GLU A 390 27.03 -14.76 13.39
CA GLU A 390 26.13 -14.59 12.22
C GLU A 390 26.64 -15.27 10.95
N ILE A 391 27.59 -16.21 11.05
CA ILE A 391 28.27 -16.83 9.89
C ILE A 391 27.29 -17.49 8.91
N TRP A 392 26.24 -18.14 9.41
CA TRP A 392 25.23 -18.81 8.59
C TRP A 392 24.39 -17.81 7.81
N THR A 393 23.86 -16.79 8.48
CA THR A 393 23.12 -15.69 7.84
C THR A 393 23.99 -15.01 6.80
N SER A 394 25.25 -14.70 7.14
CA SER A 394 26.22 -14.11 6.20
C SER A 394 26.48 -14.97 4.96
N THR A 395 26.45 -16.30 5.10
CA THR A 395 26.68 -17.24 3.99
C THR A 395 25.48 -17.31 3.05
N LEU A 396 24.25 -17.16 3.57
CA LEU A 396 23.01 -17.22 2.79
C LEU A 396 22.74 -15.96 1.95
N ILE A 397 23.37 -14.82 2.25
CA ILE A 397 23.14 -13.54 1.55
C ILE A 397 23.37 -13.66 0.04
N PHE A 398 24.54 -14.14 -0.38
CA PHE A 398 24.90 -14.18 -1.79
C PHE A 398 24.05 -15.17 -2.61
N PRO A 399 23.82 -16.42 -2.17
CA PRO A 399 22.90 -17.33 -2.85
C PRO A 399 21.50 -16.74 -3.01
N THR A 400 21.00 -16.07 -1.98
CA THR A 400 19.68 -15.41 -2.03
C THR A 400 19.65 -14.27 -3.04
N ALA A 401 20.68 -13.41 -3.05
CA ALA A 401 20.79 -12.31 -4.01
C ALA A 401 20.90 -12.81 -5.46
N VAL A 402 21.67 -13.88 -5.70
CA VAL A 402 21.78 -14.51 -7.02
C VAL A 402 20.44 -15.08 -7.47
N ALA A 403 19.70 -15.75 -6.59
CA ALA A 403 18.37 -16.27 -6.90
C ALA A 403 17.37 -15.13 -7.22
N SER A 404 17.42 -14.00 -6.50
CA SER A 404 16.59 -12.82 -6.81
C SER A 404 16.92 -12.25 -8.19
N ILE A 405 18.21 -12.08 -8.51
CA ILE A 405 18.64 -11.59 -9.83
C ILE A 405 18.21 -12.55 -10.95
N ALA A 406 18.33 -13.87 -10.71
CA ALA A 406 17.87 -14.88 -11.65
C ALA A 406 16.34 -14.80 -11.87
N SER A 407 15.58 -14.54 -10.82
CA SER A 407 14.13 -14.31 -10.93
C SER A 407 13.83 -13.07 -11.77
N TRP A 408 14.50 -11.94 -11.54
CA TRP A 408 14.31 -10.74 -12.36
C TRP A 408 14.74 -10.94 -13.83
N LEU A 409 15.77 -11.73 -14.09
CA LEU A 409 16.23 -12.04 -15.45
C LEU A 409 15.14 -12.76 -16.27
N SER A 410 14.25 -13.51 -15.62
CA SER A 410 13.13 -14.15 -16.33
C SER A 410 12.15 -13.15 -16.96
N LEU A 411 12.04 -11.95 -16.39
CA LEU A 411 11.16 -10.87 -16.88
C LEU A 411 11.69 -10.21 -18.17
N TRP A 412 12.93 -10.52 -18.57
CA TRP A 412 13.49 -10.09 -19.86
C TRP A 412 13.02 -10.90 -21.05
N LEU A 413 12.51 -12.10 -20.81
CA LEU A 413 12.14 -12.99 -21.90
C LEU A 413 10.92 -12.43 -22.65
N PRO A 414 10.87 -12.51 -23.99
CA PRO A 414 9.67 -12.17 -24.75
C PRO A 414 8.47 -13.03 -24.32
N GLU A 415 7.24 -12.51 -24.37
CA GLU A 415 6.03 -13.21 -23.92
C GLU A 415 5.90 -14.64 -24.48
N ASN A 416 6.22 -14.83 -25.75
CA ASN A 416 6.18 -16.13 -26.44
C ASN A 416 7.16 -17.17 -25.85
N THR A 417 8.21 -16.70 -25.18
CA THR A 417 9.24 -17.52 -24.52
C THR A 417 8.97 -17.64 -23.02
N VAL A 418 8.38 -16.61 -22.39
CA VAL A 418 7.99 -16.61 -20.97
C VAL A 418 7.10 -17.81 -20.65
N THR A 419 6.15 -18.19 -21.51
CA THR A 419 5.29 -19.37 -21.28
C THR A 419 6.08 -20.68 -21.14
N ARG A 420 7.21 -20.82 -21.84
CA ARG A 420 8.11 -21.99 -21.73
C ARG A 420 9.03 -21.91 -20.51
N PHE A 421 9.34 -20.70 -20.06
CA PHE A 421 10.23 -20.42 -18.94
C PHE A 421 9.53 -19.98 -17.65
N ALA A 422 8.19 -20.01 -17.61
CA ALA A 422 7.41 -19.58 -16.45
C ALA A 422 7.83 -20.34 -15.17
N ARG A 423 8.15 -21.63 -15.32
CA ARG A 423 8.69 -22.47 -14.23
C ARG A 423 10.02 -21.94 -13.66
N PHE A 424 10.89 -21.35 -14.49
CA PHE A 424 12.17 -20.82 -14.03
C PHE A 424 11.97 -19.62 -13.11
N SER A 425 11.12 -18.67 -13.50
CA SER A 425 10.76 -17.50 -12.66
C SER A 425 10.15 -17.92 -11.31
N LEU A 426 9.28 -18.93 -11.36
CA LEU A 426 8.60 -19.50 -10.20
C LEU A 426 9.60 -20.15 -9.24
N ILE A 427 10.46 -21.05 -9.75
CA ILE A 427 11.41 -21.80 -8.94
C ILE A 427 12.46 -20.86 -8.32
N THR A 428 12.99 -19.90 -9.08
CA THR A 428 14.00 -18.96 -8.58
C THR A 428 13.45 -18.07 -7.45
N ALA A 429 12.22 -17.57 -7.58
CA ALA A 429 11.55 -16.86 -6.49
C ALA A 429 11.29 -17.76 -5.26
N GLN A 430 10.88 -19.02 -5.47
CA GLN A 430 10.70 -19.99 -4.38
C GLN A 430 12.01 -20.32 -3.65
N ILE A 431 13.15 -20.34 -4.37
CA ILE A 431 14.47 -20.50 -3.75
C ILE A 431 14.77 -19.32 -2.81
N VAL A 432 14.47 -18.08 -3.21
CA VAL A 432 14.64 -16.91 -2.33
C VAL A 432 13.79 -17.03 -1.07
N TYR A 433 12.51 -17.40 -1.19
CA TYR A 433 11.64 -17.62 -0.03
C TYR A 433 12.15 -18.76 0.85
N GLY A 434 12.57 -19.88 0.27
CA GLY A 434 13.12 -21.02 1.01
C GLY A 434 14.40 -20.68 1.76
N LEU A 435 15.36 -19.99 1.12
CA LEU A 435 16.59 -19.54 1.76
C LEU A 435 16.32 -18.51 2.87
N SER A 436 15.39 -17.58 2.65
CA SER A 436 15.00 -16.59 3.65
C SER A 436 14.28 -17.25 4.83
N PHE A 437 13.44 -18.26 4.60
CA PHE A 437 12.79 -19.03 5.65
C PHE A 437 13.80 -19.82 6.49
N ILE A 438 14.77 -20.49 5.86
CA ILE A 438 15.87 -21.16 6.56
C ILE A 438 16.66 -20.15 7.40
N ASN A 439 16.98 -18.98 6.84
CA ASN A 439 17.69 -17.92 7.56
C ASN A 439 16.88 -17.43 8.78
N LEU A 440 15.57 -17.22 8.62
CA LEU A 440 14.68 -16.84 9.72
C LEU A 440 14.66 -17.90 10.83
N LEU A 441 14.58 -19.19 10.50
CA LEU A 441 14.65 -20.27 11.49
C LEU A 441 15.99 -20.27 12.25
N ILE A 442 17.10 -20.03 11.56
CA ILE A 442 18.43 -19.91 12.20
C ILE A 442 18.45 -18.73 13.19
N ILE A 443 17.89 -17.59 12.78
CA ILE A 443 17.78 -16.39 13.64
C ILE A 443 16.91 -16.70 14.87
N CYS A 444 15.72 -17.29 14.68
CA CYS A 444 14.80 -17.64 15.76
C CYS A 444 15.39 -18.69 16.73
N PHE A 445 16.04 -19.73 16.22
CA PHE A 445 16.70 -20.74 17.06
C PHE A 445 17.77 -20.12 17.95
N ARG A 446 18.56 -19.19 17.39
CA ARG A 446 19.60 -18.47 18.14
C ARG A 446 19.00 -17.48 19.14
N ALA A 447 17.94 -16.78 18.75
CA ALA A 447 17.16 -15.92 19.63
C ALA A 447 16.70 -16.68 20.89
N ALA A 448 16.13 -17.86 20.70
CA ALA A 448 15.65 -18.73 21.77
C ALA A 448 16.79 -19.23 22.67
N ARG A 449 17.94 -19.62 22.09
CA ARG A 449 19.09 -20.15 22.85
C ARG A 449 19.78 -19.10 23.71
N ILE A 450 19.85 -17.85 23.25
CA ILE A 450 20.58 -16.77 23.93
C ILE A 450 19.68 -16.04 24.96
N GLY A 451 18.35 -16.19 24.85
CA GLY A 451 17.37 -15.61 25.78
C GLY A 451 17.26 -14.08 25.74
N LYS A 452 18.05 -13.40 24.90
CA LYS A 452 18.08 -11.93 24.77
C LYS A 452 18.17 -11.51 23.30
N PHE A 453 17.17 -11.88 22.51
CA PHE A 453 17.08 -11.54 21.07
C PHE A 453 17.31 -10.05 20.80
N TRP A 454 16.66 -9.20 21.61
CA TRP A 454 16.66 -7.75 21.46
C TRP A 454 17.86 -7.02 22.08
N ASN A 455 18.82 -7.72 22.70
CA ASN A 455 20.01 -7.05 23.27
C ASN A 455 21.25 -7.17 22.37
N ARG A 456 21.18 -7.90 21.26
CA ARG A 456 22.31 -8.05 20.33
C ARG A 456 22.01 -7.40 19.00
N THR A 457 22.78 -6.37 18.68
CA THR A 457 22.73 -5.66 17.39
C THR A 457 22.84 -6.62 16.21
N SER A 458 23.66 -7.68 16.34
CA SER A 458 23.87 -8.67 15.30
C SER A 458 22.59 -9.42 14.89
N CYS A 459 21.74 -9.81 15.85
CA CYS A 459 20.49 -10.52 15.55
C CYS A 459 19.46 -9.59 14.89
N ALA A 460 19.39 -8.34 15.33
CA ALA A 460 18.51 -7.33 14.72
C ALA A 460 18.93 -7.03 13.27
N ILE A 461 20.23 -6.85 13.00
CA ILE A 461 20.76 -6.66 11.65
C ILE A 461 20.50 -7.89 10.77
N SER A 462 20.74 -9.10 11.28
CA SER A 462 20.45 -10.35 10.57
C SER A 462 18.97 -10.49 10.20
N TYR A 463 18.07 -10.12 11.12
CA TYR A 463 16.64 -10.09 10.88
C TYR A 463 16.26 -9.07 9.80
N LEU A 464 16.79 -7.84 9.89
CA LEU A 464 16.57 -6.80 8.89
C LEU A 464 17.02 -7.24 7.49
N ILE A 465 18.21 -7.85 7.38
CA ILE A 465 18.74 -8.39 6.11
C ILE A 465 17.84 -9.51 5.56
N CYS A 466 17.36 -10.41 6.42
CA CYS A 466 16.47 -11.51 6.05
C CYS A 466 15.13 -11.02 5.49
N ILE A 467 14.54 -9.98 6.11
CA ILE A 467 13.30 -9.38 5.60
C ILE A 467 13.58 -8.60 4.31
N SER A 468 14.70 -7.88 4.25
CA SER A 468 15.11 -7.12 3.07
C SER A 468 15.27 -8.01 1.83
N SER A 469 15.81 -9.23 1.95
CA SER A 469 15.99 -10.11 0.78
C SER A 469 14.67 -10.54 0.13
N VAL A 470 13.64 -10.75 0.95
CA VAL A 470 12.28 -11.06 0.47
C VAL A 470 11.66 -9.83 -0.19
N LEU A 471 11.78 -8.65 0.44
CA LEU A 471 11.24 -7.39 -0.11
C LEU A 471 11.93 -6.97 -1.41
N PHE A 472 13.25 -7.14 -1.54
CA PHE A 472 13.96 -6.91 -2.80
C PHE A 472 13.34 -7.73 -3.93
N LEU A 473 13.13 -9.04 -3.73
CA LEU A 473 12.53 -9.90 -4.75
C LEU A 473 11.16 -9.37 -5.18
N ILE A 474 10.29 -9.05 -4.22
CA ILE A 474 8.89 -8.68 -4.45
C ILE A 474 8.77 -7.30 -5.11
N LEU A 475 9.55 -6.31 -4.65
CA LEU A 475 9.56 -4.94 -5.20
C LEU A 475 10.16 -4.86 -6.62
N GLY A 476 11.03 -5.80 -6.98
CA GLY A 476 11.60 -5.89 -8.31
C GLY A 476 12.82 -4.99 -8.56
N ASP A 477 13.36 -5.08 -9.78
CA ASP A 477 14.58 -4.42 -10.22
C ASP A 477 14.50 -2.88 -10.18
N GLY A 478 13.35 -2.33 -10.58
CA GLY A 478 13.15 -0.88 -10.73
C GLY A 478 13.16 -0.11 -9.42
N LEU A 479 12.74 -0.77 -8.34
CA LEU A 479 12.62 -0.16 -7.00
C LEU A 479 13.81 -0.50 -6.09
N ALA A 480 14.72 -1.37 -6.52
CA ALA A 480 15.86 -1.82 -5.71
C ALA A 480 16.72 -0.64 -5.19
N PHE A 481 16.97 0.38 -6.01
CA PHE A 481 17.71 1.57 -5.59
C PHE A 481 16.97 2.35 -4.49
N SER A 482 15.68 2.60 -4.68
CA SER A 482 14.86 3.33 -3.71
C SER A 482 14.77 2.56 -2.39
N PHE A 483 14.60 1.24 -2.46
CA PHE A 483 14.55 0.38 -1.28
C PHE A 483 15.89 0.36 -0.52
N LEU A 484 17.03 0.24 -1.21
CA LEU A 484 18.34 0.36 -0.57
C LEU A 484 18.54 1.75 0.05
N SER A 485 18.10 2.82 -0.63
CA SER A 485 18.17 4.18 -0.13
C SER A 485 17.37 4.35 1.16
N LEU A 486 16.17 3.76 1.24
CA LEU A 486 15.35 3.73 2.44
C LEU A 486 16.05 3.02 3.60
N ILE A 487 16.67 1.86 3.36
CA ILE A 487 17.46 1.15 4.38
C ILE A 487 18.62 2.04 4.86
N ILE A 488 19.38 2.65 3.95
CA ILE A 488 20.49 3.55 4.30
C ILE A 488 20.00 4.73 5.13
N LEU A 489 18.86 5.34 4.77
CA LEU A 489 18.24 6.43 5.53
C LEU A 489 17.95 6.03 6.98
N ILE A 490 17.41 4.83 7.20
CA ILE A 490 17.15 4.28 8.55
C ILE A 490 18.45 4.21 9.37
N PHE A 491 19.54 3.71 8.77
CA PHE A 491 20.84 3.65 9.45
C PHE A 491 21.45 5.04 9.70
N LEU A 492 21.24 6.01 8.82
CA LEU A 492 21.81 7.35 8.94
C LEU A 492 21.13 8.21 10.03
N ILE A 493 19.83 7.99 10.30
CA ILE A 493 19.05 8.75 11.29
C ILE A 493 19.68 8.68 12.69
N SER A 494 20.16 7.50 13.11
CA SER A 494 20.76 7.30 14.44
C SER A 494 22.08 8.06 14.65
N PHE A 495 22.68 8.61 13.59
CA PHE A 495 23.86 9.46 13.68
C PHE A 495 23.54 10.96 13.76
N ILE A 496 22.31 11.37 13.44
CA ILE A 496 21.85 12.77 13.52
C ILE A 496 21.36 13.09 14.93
N THR A 497 20.43 12.29 15.44
CA THR A 497 19.82 12.48 16.76
C THR A 497 19.88 11.22 17.59
N VAL A 498 20.17 11.39 18.88
CA VAL A 498 20.16 10.31 19.88
C VAL A 498 18.81 10.23 20.58
N ASP A 499 18.01 11.29 20.47
CA ASP A 499 16.73 11.45 21.17
C ASP A 499 15.65 10.55 20.55
N GLU A 500 15.06 9.69 21.39
CA GLU A 500 14.04 8.70 21.01
C GLU A 500 12.83 9.34 20.35
N TYR A 501 12.40 10.50 20.83
CA TYR A 501 11.21 11.18 20.31
C TYR A 501 11.40 11.58 18.84
N TYR A 502 12.57 12.13 18.51
CA TYR A 502 12.90 12.54 17.13
C TYR A 502 13.15 11.33 16.24
N GLN A 503 13.77 10.26 16.75
CA GLN A 503 13.97 9.03 15.98
C GLN A 503 12.63 8.38 15.59
N ILE A 504 11.69 8.29 16.54
CA ILE A 504 10.36 7.73 16.27
C ILE A 504 9.60 8.59 15.25
N ALA A 505 9.58 9.92 15.45
CA ALA A 505 8.93 10.83 14.50
C ALA A 505 9.56 10.70 13.10
N LEU A 506 10.89 10.65 13.00
CA LEU A 506 11.60 10.46 11.73
C LEU A 506 11.28 9.12 11.08
N LEU A 507 11.17 8.03 11.84
CA LEU A 507 10.79 6.73 11.30
C LEU A 507 9.36 6.72 10.75
N VAL A 508 8.42 7.38 11.41
CA VAL A 508 7.04 7.50 10.92
C VAL A 508 7.02 8.25 9.59
N PHE A 509 7.64 9.43 9.53
CA PHE A 509 7.73 10.21 8.31
C PHE A 509 8.51 9.51 7.20
N LEU A 510 9.57 8.78 7.55
CA LEU A 510 10.35 7.99 6.62
C LEU A 510 9.55 6.78 6.08
N SER A 511 8.70 6.18 6.91
CA SER A 511 7.81 5.10 6.51
C SER A 511 6.80 5.57 5.46
N SER A 512 6.16 6.72 5.71
CA SER A 512 5.25 7.37 4.76
C SER A 512 5.98 7.84 3.49
N HIS A 513 7.18 8.40 3.61
CA HIS A 513 8.01 8.75 2.45
C HIS A 513 8.34 7.51 1.61
N GLY A 514 8.74 6.42 2.28
CA GLY A 514 9.07 5.15 1.65
C GLY A 514 7.89 4.54 0.88
N PHE A 515 6.65 4.76 1.31
CA PHE A 515 5.47 4.28 0.59
C PHE A 515 5.45 4.86 -0.85
N PHE A 516 5.58 6.19 -0.97
CA PHE A 516 5.62 6.88 -2.26
C PHE A 516 6.93 6.63 -3.03
N ALA A 517 8.07 6.62 -2.34
CA ALA A 517 9.37 6.37 -2.96
C ALA A 517 9.50 4.92 -3.48
N LEU A 518 8.68 3.99 -2.99
CA LEU A 518 8.56 2.63 -3.51
C LEU A 518 7.41 2.49 -4.54
N SER A 519 7.03 3.57 -5.21
CA SER A 519 6.10 3.56 -6.35
C SER A 519 4.66 3.12 -5.99
N HIS A 520 4.20 3.45 -4.79
CA HIS A 520 2.82 3.22 -4.35
C HIS A 520 1.99 4.50 -4.35
N GLN A 521 0.67 4.32 -4.51
CA GLN A 521 -0.34 5.36 -4.36
C GLN A 521 -1.49 4.78 -3.53
N PRO A 522 -2.22 5.60 -2.75
CA PRO A 522 -3.36 5.12 -1.96
C PRO A 522 -4.62 5.03 -2.82
N THR A 523 -4.57 4.27 -3.92
CA THR A 523 -5.69 4.04 -4.85
C THR A 523 -5.77 2.58 -5.26
N PHE A 524 -7.00 2.04 -5.43
CA PHE A 524 -7.20 0.63 -5.80
C PHE A 524 -6.58 0.25 -7.16
N SER A 525 -6.61 1.17 -8.12
CA SER A 525 -6.01 0.98 -9.45
C SER A 525 -4.49 0.84 -9.42
N SER A 526 -3.84 1.32 -8.35
CA SER A 526 -2.38 1.26 -8.21
C SER A 526 -1.85 0.01 -7.50
N ILE A 527 -2.75 -0.88 -7.03
CA ILE A 527 -2.38 -2.12 -6.36
C ILE A 527 -1.49 -2.97 -7.28
N PRO A 528 -0.30 -3.41 -6.83
CA PRO A 528 0.64 -4.18 -7.62
C PRO A 528 0.22 -5.66 -7.69
N TRP A 529 -0.88 -5.96 -8.40
CA TRP A 529 -1.41 -7.33 -8.52
C TRP A 529 -0.40 -8.35 -9.07
N GLN A 530 0.59 -7.91 -9.84
CA GLN A 530 1.68 -8.77 -10.31
C GLN A 530 2.48 -9.41 -9.16
N ALA A 531 2.55 -8.75 -8.00
CA ALA A 531 3.24 -9.27 -6.82
C ALA A 531 2.67 -10.60 -6.33
N ALA A 532 1.35 -10.83 -6.47
CA ALA A 532 0.69 -12.07 -6.08
C ALA A 532 1.22 -13.33 -6.80
N PHE A 533 1.92 -13.16 -7.92
CA PHE A 533 2.45 -14.25 -8.74
C PHE A 533 3.96 -14.44 -8.61
N VAL A 534 4.65 -13.64 -7.77
CA VAL A 534 6.09 -13.76 -7.55
C VAL A 534 6.36 -15.01 -6.71
N GLY A 535 6.73 -16.10 -7.37
CA GLY A 535 7.02 -17.40 -6.73
C GLY A 535 5.78 -18.21 -6.32
N ILE A 536 4.58 -17.81 -6.76
CA ILE A 536 3.32 -18.49 -6.43
C ILE A 536 2.59 -18.87 -7.73
N PRO A 537 2.16 -20.14 -7.91
CA PRO A 537 1.42 -20.56 -9.10
C PRO A 537 0.01 -19.95 -9.13
N GLY A 538 -0.46 -19.52 -10.31
CA GLY A 538 -1.71 -18.75 -10.46
C GLY A 538 -3.04 -19.47 -10.17
N ASN A 539 -3.04 -20.79 -9.93
CA ASN A 539 -4.24 -21.53 -9.57
C ASN A 539 -4.38 -21.58 -8.05
N PHE A 540 -5.05 -20.59 -7.46
CA PHE A 540 -5.16 -20.46 -6.00
C PHE A 540 -6.43 -21.13 -5.47
N ALA A 541 -6.28 -22.22 -4.71
CA ALA A 541 -7.35 -22.70 -3.83
C ALA A 541 -7.46 -21.85 -2.55
N ILE A 542 -6.35 -21.22 -2.13
CA ILE A 542 -6.25 -20.38 -0.93
C ILE A 542 -5.58 -19.06 -1.32
N GLN A 543 -6.29 -17.95 -1.19
CA GLN A 543 -5.84 -16.62 -1.64
C GLN A 543 -4.99 -15.86 -0.59
N ILE A 544 -4.79 -16.43 0.60
CA ILE A 544 -4.05 -15.80 1.69
C ILE A 544 -2.59 -15.52 1.32
N VAL A 545 -1.90 -16.45 0.66
CA VAL A 545 -0.47 -16.30 0.34
C VAL A 545 -0.26 -15.22 -0.74
N PRO A 546 -0.98 -15.22 -1.88
CA PRO A 546 -0.93 -14.11 -2.84
C PRO A 546 -1.27 -12.76 -2.21
N GLY A 547 -2.31 -12.71 -1.37
CA GLY A 547 -2.70 -11.50 -0.65
C GLY A 547 -1.58 -10.99 0.26
N ALA A 548 -0.92 -11.88 1.01
CA ALA A 548 0.20 -11.51 1.89
C ALA A 548 1.38 -10.94 1.11
N VAL A 549 1.67 -11.44 -0.10
CA VAL A 549 2.76 -10.89 -0.94
C VAL A 549 2.40 -9.52 -1.51
N ILE A 550 1.15 -9.29 -1.92
CA ILE A 550 0.67 -7.95 -2.33
C ILE A 550 0.79 -6.97 -1.15
N ILE A 551 0.33 -7.36 0.04
CA ILE A 551 0.44 -6.55 1.26
C ILE A 551 1.91 -6.26 1.59
N ALA A 552 2.79 -7.26 1.50
CA ALA A 552 4.22 -7.06 1.73
C ALA A 552 4.86 -6.10 0.72
N HIS A 553 4.39 -6.09 -0.53
CA HIS A 553 4.81 -5.12 -1.53
C HIS A 553 4.35 -3.69 -1.16
N ILE A 554 3.05 -3.50 -0.93
CA ILE A 554 2.45 -2.19 -0.64
C ILE A 554 3.05 -1.59 0.64
N PHE A 555 3.18 -2.41 1.68
CA PHE A 555 3.66 -1.99 3.01
C PHE A 555 5.15 -2.25 3.23
N ALA A 556 5.94 -2.39 2.16
CA ALA A 556 7.37 -2.69 2.26
C ALA A 556 8.13 -1.65 3.11
N SER A 557 7.78 -0.36 3.00
CA SER A 557 8.41 0.69 3.80
C SER A 557 8.04 0.58 5.29
N GLN A 558 6.78 0.32 5.62
CA GLN A 558 6.30 0.12 6.98
C GLN A 558 6.91 -1.12 7.62
N ILE A 559 7.01 -2.22 6.87
CA ILE A 559 7.65 -3.47 7.31
C ILE A 559 9.11 -3.21 7.64
N ILE A 560 9.87 -2.56 6.75
CA ILE A 560 11.32 -2.38 6.95
C ILE A 560 11.63 -1.36 8.06
N THR A 561 10.86 -0.26 8.17
CA THR A 561 11.04 0.69 9.28
C THR A 561 10.71 0.06 10.63
N SER A 562 9.68 -0.78 10.69
CA SER A 562 9.31 -1.50 11.91
C SER A 562 10.33 -2.57 12.28
N ALA A 563 10.83 -3.33 11.30
CA ALA A 563 11.87 -4.34 11.50
C ALA A 563 13.20 -3.74 11.98
N ALA A 564 13.45 -2.45 11.71
CA ALA A 564 14.65 -1.74 12.12
C ALA A 564 14.59 -1.13 13.53
N LEU A 565 13.41 -0.95 14.12
CA LEU A 565 13.26 -0.39 15.48
C LEU A 565 14.19 -1.03 16.53
N PRO A 566 14.31 -2.37 16.62
CA PRO A 566 15.15 -3.00 17.63
C PRO A 566 16.62 -2.66 17.47
N MET A 567 17.10 -2.53 16.24
CA MET A 567 18.47 -2.13 15.94
C MET A 567 18.74 -0.71 16.45
N LEU A 568 17.81 0.22 16.23
CA LEU A 568 17.94 1.62 16.66
C LEU A 568 17.97 1.74 18.19
N VAL A 569 17.07 1.04 18.88
CA VAL A 569 17.02 0.99 20.36
C VAL A 569 18.34 0.47 20.95
N ILE A 570 18.91 -0.59 20.35
CA ILE A 570 20.20 -1.14 20.82
C ILE A 570 21.33 -0.12 20.59
N GLN A 571 21.38 0.49 19.42
CA GLN A 571 22.41 1.47 19.07
C GLN A 571 22.39 2.67 20.03
N GLN A 572 21.22 3.12 20.46
CA GLN A 572 21.07 4.16 21.48
C GLN A 572 21.64 3.73 22.84
N ASN A 573 21.30 2.54 23.32
CA ASN A 573 21.81 2.01 24.59
C ASN A 573 23.35 1.93 24.64
N TYR A 574 23.97 1.59 23.51
CA TYR A 574 25.44 1.61 23.37
C TYR A 574 26.02 3.03 23.41
N GLN A 575 25.37 4.01 22.77
CA GLN A 575 25.82 5.40 22.79
C GLN A 575 25.68 6.05 24.18
N HIS A 576 24.64 5.72 24.94
CA HIS A 576 24.42 6.22 26.31
C HIS A 576 25.37 5.63 27.35
N SER A 577 25.88 4.41 27.13
CA SER A 577 26.80 3.73 28.07
C SER A 577 28.28 4.18 27.95
N GLY A 578 28.56 5.20 27.13
CA GLY A 578 29.86 5.89 27.12
C GLY A 578 31.02 5.12 26.48
N HIS A 579 30.79 3.95 25.90
CA HIS A 579 31.77 3.30 25.03
C HIS A 579 31.77 3.99 23.66
N VAL A 580 32.55 5.06 23.54
CA VAL A 580 33.00 5.57 22.24
C VAL A 580 34.03 4.56 21.68
N GLY A 581 33.54 3.37 21.31
CA GLY A 581 34.30 2.37 20.57
C GLY A 581 34.43 2.82 19.13
N ASN A 582 35.58 2.55 18.53
CA ASN A 582 35.87 2.83 17.13
C ASN A 582 34.74 2.30 16.22
N ILE A 583 34.52 2.99 15.10
CA ILE A 583 33.60 2.60 14.03
C ILE A 583 33.87 1.18 13.49
N ASN A 584 34.97 0.54 13.87
CA ASN A 584 35.25 -0.85 13.54
C ASN A 584 34.48 -1.87 14.40
N ASP A 585 33.77 -1.44 15.44
CA ASP A 585 32.92 -2.29 16.30
C ASP A 585 31.41 -2.20 15.97
N ILE A 586 31.02 -1.43 14.93
CA ILE A 586 29.67 -1.34 14.34
C ILE A 586 29.79 -1.69 12.86
#